data_AF-A0A973I821-F1
#
_entry.id   AF-A0A973I821-F1
#
_cell.length_a   1.000
_cell.length_b   1.000
_cell.length_c   1.000
_cell.angle_alpha   90.00
_cell.angle_beta   90.00
_cell.angle_gamma   90.00
#
_symmetry.space_group_name_H-M   'P 1'
#
loop_
_entity.id
_entity.type
_entity.pdbx_description
1 polymer ?
#
loop_
_entity_poly.entity_id
_entity_poly.type
_entity_poly.pdbx_seq_one_letter_code
_entity_poly.pdbx_strand_id
1 'polypeptide(L)'
;MAKLSNPSQVLERNLALFDNKRVLVAGFSDDHFIDLLAKSGATQVMGYGHDYHNHLVAKKSLDSSNAELQFGAYYDNGDHQPWQQLILYWPKAKQRALYYLANLLPHLEDNAEIYLVGDNKGGIKSSVKQLKDYCDDGIKLDSARHCSLIQATYTHQAPIFDKNKWLKQYQVDAADIKLNVISLPGVFSHGELDLGTQLLLENIGHVKMKRTLDFGCGSGVIGSFIGVKRAGIPIELVDIDALAIESATLTLAANNVQGKVYPSDGFSDITGKFATIISNPPFHTGIRTDYTVPEQFMSSAPKQLMDGGQLRIVANKFLRYEPIIEKYFAKLELVADTTKFKILSART
;
A
#
# COMPACT_ATOMS: atom_id res chain seq x y z
N MET A 1 9.43 21.59 -7.66
CA MET A 1 9.65 20.33 -6.94
C MET A 1 8.48 20.10 -5.99
N ALA A 2 8.08 18.85 -5.74
CA ALA A 2 7.11 18.52 -4.70
C ALA A 2 7.63 19.00 -3.34
N LYS A 3 6.75 19.55 -2.50
CA LYS A 3 7.13 20.04 -1.17
C LYS A 3 7.48 18.86 -0.27
N LEU A 4 8.58 18.94 0.48
CA LEU A 4 8.94 17.92 1.46
C LEU A 4 7.83 17.70 2.49
N SER A 5 7.56 16.44 2.81
CA SER A 5 6.65 16.05 3.88
C SER A 5 7.14 16.56 5.24
N ASN A 6 6.28 16.56 6.25
CA ASN A 6 6.69 16.98 7.60
C ASN A 6 7.83 16.10 8.17
N PRO A 7 7.79 14.74 8.05
CA PRO A 7 8.93 13.90 8.40
C PRO A 7 10.20 14.24 7.61
N SER A 8 10.09 14.43 6.29
CA SER A 8 11.25 14.77 5.44
C SER A 8 11.87 16.11 5.80
N GLN A 9 11.07 17.12 6.19
CA GLN A 9 11.58 18.40 6.70
C GLN A 9 12.33 18.27 8.03
N VAL A 10 11.98 17.29 8.87
CA VAL A 10 12.77 17.00 10.08
C VAL A 10 14.13 16.41 9.69
N LEU A 11 14.16 15.49 8.73
CA LEU A 11 15.41 14.92 8.24
C LEU A 11 16.28 15.95 7.51
N GLU A 12 15.68 16.84 6.71
CA GLU A 12 16.38 17.93 6.01
C GLU A 12 17.19 18.83 6.97
N ARG A 13 16.65 19.09 8.17
CA ARG A 13 17.34 19.86 9.21
C ARG A 13 18.58 19.16 9.78
N ASN A 14 18.69 17.86 9.54
CA ASN A 14 19.70 16.97 10.12
C ASN A 14 20.53 16.24 9.04
N LEU A 15 20.65 16.82 7.83
CA LEU A 15 21.32 16.17 6.69
C LEU A 15 22.76 15.76 6.97
N ALA A 16 23.49 16.55 7.78
CA ALA A 16 24.87 16.27 8.16
C ALA A 16 25.07 14.93 8.89
N LEU A 17 24.00 14.33 9.44
CA LEU A 17 24.05 12.99 10.03
C LEU A 17 24.33 11.89 8.98
N PHE A 18 24.08 12.18 7.70
CA PHE A 18 24.13 11.20 6.61
C PHE A 18 25.35 11.40 5.70
N ASP A 19 26.24 12.36 6.02
CA ASP A 19 27.43 12.69 5.24
C ASP A 19 28.41 11.51 5.18
N ASN A 20 28.82 11.16 3.96
CA ASN A 20 29.73 10.06 3.68
C ASN A 20 29.24 8.69 4.15
N LYS A 21 27.91 8.50 4.20
CA LYS A 21 27.27 7.23 4.60
C LYS A 21 26.56 6.55 3.45
N ARG A 22 26.39 5.23 3.56
CA ARG A 22 25.44 4.46 2.73
C ARG A 22 24.13 4.35 3.49
N VAL A 23 23.06 4.90 2.92
CA VAL A 23 21.78 5.07 3.62
C VAL A 23 20.66 4.33 2.92
N LEU A 24 20.03 3.41 3.64
CA LEU A 24 18.78 2.79 3.26
C LEU A 24 17.61 3.62 3.81
N VAL A 25 16.72 4.09 2.96
CA VAL A 25 15.55 4.89 3.33
C VAL A 25 14.28 4.09 3.04
N ALA A 26 13.49 3.82 4.07
CA ALA A 26 12.32 2.95 3.97
C ALA A 26 11.01 3.69 4.31
N GLY A 27 9.96 3.40 3.54
CA GLY A 27 8.62 3.94 3.75
C GLY A 27 8.48 5.44 3.46
N PHE A 28 9.42 5.99 2.68
CA PHE A 28 9.50 7.41 2.32
C PHE A 28 8.18 7.95 1.74
N SER A 29 8.01 9.27 1.83
CA SER A 29 6.81 9.97 1.35
C SER A 29 6.88 10.32 -0.14
N ASP A 30 5.77 10.81 -0.70
CA ASP A 30 5.62 11.37 -2.05
C ASP A 30 6.38 12.70 -2.24
N ASP A 31 7.68 12.71 -1.95
CA ASP A 31 8.53 13.88 -2.11
C ASP A 31 9.92 13.53 -2.66
N HIS A 32 10.79 14.55 -2.73
CA HIS A 32 12.12 14.45 -3.33
C HIS A 32 13.23 14.19 -2.30
N PHE A 33 12.91 13.72 -1.09
CA PHE A 33 13.90 13.55 -0.03
C PHE A 33 15.02 12.56 -0.40
N ILE A 34 14.71 11.49 -1.16
CA ILE A 34 15.71 10.51 -1.60
C ILE A 34 16.80 11.18 -2.44
N ASP A 35 16.42 12.00 -3.42
CA ASP A 35 17.36 12.73 -4.27
C ASP A 35 18.08 13.85 -3.50
N LEU A 36 17.37 14.54 -2.60
CA LEU A 36 17.97 15.53 -1.71
C LEU A 36 19.08 14.93 -0.85
N LEU A 37 18.84 13.77 -0.24
CA LEU A 37 19.81 13.08 0.60
C LEU A 37 21.07 12.72 -0.19
N ALA A 38 20.90 12.20 -1.41
CA ALA A 38 21.99 11.84 -2.31
C ALA A 38 22.84 13.06 -2.72
N LYS A 39 22.19 14.21 -2.96
CA LYS A 39 22.86 15.49 -3.28
C LYS A 39 23.55 16.14 -2.08
N SER A 40 23.18 15.73 -0.87
CA SER A 40 23.58 16.40 0.37
C SER A 40 24.74 15.72 1.10
N GLY A 41 25.40 14.72 0.49
CA GLY A 41 26.65 14.15 1.01
C GLY A 41 26.63 12.66 1.29
N ALA A 42 25.48 11.99 1.19
CA ALA A 42 25.42 10.53 1.28
C ALA A 42 26.18 9.89 0.10
N THR A 43 27.02 8.89 0.40
CA THR A 43 27.81 8.19 -0.64
C THR A 43 26.95 7.28 -1.51
N GLN A 44 25.90 6.68 -0.94
CA GLN A 44 24.95 5.83 -1.64
C GLN A 44 23.59 5.91 -0.93
N VAL A 45 22.50 5.96 -1.69
CA VAL A 45 21.13 6.00 -1.16
C VAL A 45 20.26 4.94 -1.83
N MET A 46 19.57 4.13 -1.05
CA MET A 46 18.52 3.23 -1.54
C MET A 46 17.18 3.63 -0.94
N GLY A 47 16.23 4.05 -1.76
CA GLY A 47 14.85 4.24 -1.32
C GLY A 47 14.02 2.97 -1.54
N TYR A 48 13.51 2.38 -0.47
CA TYR A 48 12.62 1.22 -0.51
C TYR A 48 11.22 1.54 0.02
N GLY A 49 10.18 1.11 -0.69
CA GLY A 49 8.81 1.36 -0.25
C GLY A 49 7.78 0.38 -0.80
N HIS A 50 6.68 0.25 -0.07
CA HIS A 50 5.51 -0.51 -0.50
C HIS A 50 4.48 0.33 -1.25
N ASP A 51 4.59 1.66 -1.27
CA ASP A 51 3.61 2.55 -1.88
C ASP A 51 4.06 2.96 -3.29
N TYR A 52 3.26 2.60 -4.30
CA TYR A 52 3.60 2.80 -5.69
C TYR A 52 3.52 4.28 -6.09
N HIS A 53 2.61 5.06 -5.52
CA HIS A 53 2.54 6.50 -5.78
C HIS A 53 3.79 7.20 -5.26
N ASN A 54 4.19 6.92 -4.02
CA ASN A 54 5.42 7.47 -3.46
C ASN A 54 6.62 7.07 -4.33
N HIS A 55 6.69 5.82 -4.79
CA HIS A 55 7.74 5.36 -5.70
C HIS A 55 7.76 6.14 -7.01
N LEU A 56 6.61 6.35 -7.67
CA LEU A 56 6.52 7.11 -8.91
C LEU A 56 6.93 8.57 -8.73
N VAL A 57 6.51 9.22 -7.63
CA VAL A 57 6.87 10.60 -7.33
C VAL A 57 8.38 10.74 -7.07
N ALA A 58 8.94 9.87 -6.22
CA ALA A 58 10.38 9.86 -5.95
C ALA A 58 11.18 9.60 -7.23
N LYS A 59 10.77 8.62 -8.04
CA LYS A 59 11.41 8.27 -9.33
C LYS A 59 11.43 9.44 -10.30
N LYS A 60 10.34 10.24 -10.36
CA LYS A 60 10.28 11.42 -11.22
C LYS A 60 11.23 12.53 -10.76
N SER A 61 11.51 12.62 -9.46
CA SER A 61 12.45 13.60 -8.89
C SER A 61 13.91 13.13 -8.81
N LEU A 62 14.16 11.83 -9.05
CA LEU A 62 15.47 11.23 -8.89
C LEU A 62 16.37 11.56 -10.08
N ASP A 63 17.50 12.19 -9.79
CA ASP A 63 18.48 12.66 -10.77
C ASP A 63 19.92 12.23 -10.40
N SER A 64 20.14 11.92 -9.12
CA SER A 64 21.44 11.54 -8.58
C SER A 64 21.82 10.10 -8.98
N SER A 65 23.04 9.90 -9.49
CA SER A 65 23.54 8.60 -9.93
C SER A 65 23.91 7.63 -8.80
N ASN A 66 24.08 8.14 -7.58
CA ASN A 66 24.35 7.39 -6.36
C ASN A 66 23.07 7.04 -5.58
N ALA A 67 21.89 7.18 -6.21
CA ALA A 67 20.61 6.90 -5.60
C ALA A 67 19.78 5.92 -6.45
N GLU A 68 19.19 4.93 -5.79
CA GLU A 68 18.35 3.90 -6.39
C GLU A 68 17.00 3.82 -5.68
N LEU A 69 15.98 3.30 -6.37
CA LEU A 69 14.65 3.08 -5.82
C LEU A 69 14.17 1.65 -6.07
N GLN A 70 13.62 1.05 -5.03
CA GLN A 70 12.97 -0.25 -5.09
C GLN A 70 11.53 -0.16 -4.58
N PHE A 71 10.61 -0.68 -5.40
CA PHE A 71 9.21 -0.92 -5.02
C PHE A 71 8.98 -2.43 -4.98
N GLY A 72 8.41 -2.93 -3.89
CA GLY A 72 8.13 -4.35 -3.75
C GLY A 72 7.60 -4.75 -2.38
N ALA A 73 7.07 -5.96 -2.28
CA ALA A 73 6.64 -6.53 -1.00
C ALA A 73 7.83 -6.95 -0.12
N TYR A 74 8.96 -7.23 -0.76
CA TYR A 74 10.19 -7.70 -0.15
C TYR A 74 11.34 -6.81 -0.57
N TYR A 75 12.25 -6.54 0.37
CA TYR A 75 13.46 -5.81 0.05
C TYR A 75 14.47 -6.80 -0.52
N ASP A 76 15.21 -6.38 -1.54
CA ASP A 76 16.30 -7.15 -2.11
C ASP A 76 17.54 -6.27 -2.13
N ASN A 77 18.58 -6.71 -1.42
CA ASN A 77 19.82 -5.98 -1.32
C ASN A 77 20.71 -6.17 -2.55
N GLY A 78 20.41 -7.13 -3.43
CA GLY A 78 21.24 -7.46 -4.59
C GLY A 78 22.72 -7.63 -4.21
N ASP A 79 23.60 -6.97 -4.97
CA ASP A 79 25.06 -6.97 -4.75
C ASP A 79 25.54 -5.81 -3.85
N HIS A 80 24.63 -5.04 -3.26
CA HIS A 80 25.00 -3.92 -2.38
C HIS A 80 25.70 -4.45 -1.11
N GLN A 81 26.67 -3.70 -0.61
CA GLN A 81 27.22 -3.95 0.72
C GLN A 81 26.11 -3.72 1.78
N PRO A 82 26.21 -4.34 2.98
CA PRO A 82 25.30 -4.00 4.06
C PRO A 82 25.31 -2.49 4.35
N TRP A 83 24.18 -1.98 4.83
CA TRP A 83 23.96 -0.54 4.97
C TRP A 83 24.48 -0.02 6.32
N GLN A 84 25.10 1.16 6.28
CA GLN A 84 25.61 1.85 7.48
C GLN A 84 24.50 2.53 8.26
N GLN A 85 23.43 2.93 7.57
CA GLN A 85 22.32 3.66 8.17
C GLN A 85 20.99 3.21 7.59
N LEU A 86 19.96 3.17 8.43
CA LEU A 86 18.56 2.99 8.06
C LEU A 86 17.76 4.21 8.47
N ILE A 87 17.09 4.88 7.54
CA ILE A 87 16.03 5.84 7.83
C ILE A 87 14.69 5.14 7.63
N LEU A 88 13.91 4.93 8.68
CA LEU A 88 12.55 4.39 8.58
C LEU A 88 11.52 5.49 8.88
N TYR A 89 10.70 5.81 7.88
CA TYR A 89 9.50 6.61 8.07
C TYR A 89 8.48 5.76 8.82
N TRP A 90 8.25 6.09 10.09
CA TRP A 90 7.44 5.29 11.00
C TRP A 90 5.98 5.24 10.52
N PRO A 91 5.48 4.07 10.10
CA PRO A 91 4.12 3.96 9.62
C PRO A 91 3.13 4.00 10.79
N LYS A 92 1.92 4.51 10.55
CA LYS A 92 0.84 4.55 11.55
C LYS A 92 0.43 3.15 12.01
N ALA A 93 0.48 2.16 11.12
CA ALA A 93 0.15 0.77 11.42
C ALA A 93 1.36 0.04 12.02
N LYS A 94 1.24 -0.38 13.29
CA LYS A 94 2.32 -1.08 14.02
C LYS A 94 2.82 -2.34 13.28
N GLN A 95 1.91 -3.14 12.74
CA GLN A 95 2.30 -4.36 12.01
C GLN A 95 3.16 -4.06 10.78
N ARG A 96 2.88 -2.96 10.07
CA ARG A 96 3.72 -2.51 8.94
C ARG A 96 5.10 -2.05 9.41
N ALA A 97 5.20 -1.38 10.57
CA ALA A 97 6.49 -1.02 11.15
C ALA A 97 7.33 -2.28 11.45
N LEU A 98 6.71 -3.27 12.10
CA LEU A 98 7.38 -4.53 12.43
C LEU A 98 7.81 -5.30 11.17
N TYR A 99 6.99 -5.28 10.13
CA TYR A 99 7.33 -5.90 8.84
C TYR A 99 8.55 -5.22 8.19
N TYR A 100 8.59 -3.89 8.12
CA TYR A 100 9.76 -3.16 7.64
C TYR A 100 11.01 -3.52 8.46
N LEU A 101 10.93 -3.49 9.79
CA LEU A 101 12.07 -3.81 10.64
C LEU A 101 12.59 -5.23 10.37
N ALA A 102 11.72 -6.23 10.33
CA ALA A 102 12.14 -7.60 10.05
C ALA A 102 12.73 -7.79 8.65
N ASN A 103 12.20 -7.07 7.66
CA ASN A 103 12.65 -7.14 6.26
C ASN A 103 13.95 -6.37 6.01
N LEU A 104 14.31 -5.38 6.85
CA LEU A 104 15.43 -4.47 6.59
C LEU A 104 16.61 -4.62 7.55
N LEU A 105 16.38 -4.92 8.84
CA LEU A 105 17.45 -5.07 9.83
C LEU A 105 18.54 -6.08 9.42
N PRO A 106 18.23 -7.23 8.80
CA PRO A 106 19.25 -8.19 8.39
C PRO A 106 20.23 -7.69 7.32
N HIS A 107 19.94 -6.54 6.69
CA HIS A 107 20.76 -5.93 5.65
C HIS A 107 21.65 -4.79 6.17
N LEU A 108 21.66 -4.55 7.49
CA LEU A 108 22.48 -3.53 8.12
C LEU A 108 23.82 -4.10 8.58
N GLU A 109 24.86 -3.26 8.59
CA GLU A 109 26.14 -3.56 9.23
C GLU A 109 26.03 -3.59 10.75
N ASP A 110 26.98 -4.27 11.41
CA ASP A 110 27.13 -4.16 12.85
C ASP A 110 27.35 -2.69 13.27
N ASN A 111 26.62 -2.25 14.31
CA ASN A 111 26.62 -0.87 14.79
C ASN A 111 26.08 0.18 13.81
N ALA A 112 25.30 -0.23 12.80
CA ALA A 112 24.59 0.70 11.93
C ALA A 112 23.66 1.64 12.72
N GLU A 113 23.50 2.86 12.24
CA GLU A 113 22.62 3.86 12.88
C GLU A 113 21.21 3.78 12.27
N ILE A 114 20.20 3.61 13.13
CA ILE A 114 18.79 3.55 12.73
C ILE A 114 18.10 4.84 13.14
N TYR A 115 17.60 5.57 12.16
CA TYR A 115 16.82 6.78 12.31
C TYR A 115 15.35 6.51 12.06
N LEU A 116 14.51 6.75 13.06
CA LEU A 116 13.06 6.63 12.99
C LEU A 116 12.46 8.03 12.93
N VAL A 117 11.68 8.32 11.89
CA VAL A 117 11.04 9.64 11.70
C VAL A 117 9.54 9.49 11.47
N GLY A 118 8.72 10.36 12.06
CA GLY A 118 7.27 10.24 11.92
C GLY A 118 6.47 11.11 12.86
N ASP A 119 5.15 11.16 12.63
CA ASP A 119 4.21 11.97 13.38
C ASP A 119 4.10 11.52 14.86
N ASN A 120 4.08 12.47 15.78
CA ASN A 120 4.00 12.24 17.22
C ASN A 120 2.71 11.52 17.66
N LYS A 121 1.62 11.68 16.90
CA LYS A 121 0.35 10.96 17.03
C LYS A 121 0.28 9.72 16.14
N GLY A 122 1.28 9.49 15.29
CA GLY A 122 1.45 8.31 14.44
C GLY A 122 2.13 7.11 15.12
N GLY A 123 2.33 7.16 16.44
CA GLY A 123 2.88 6.04 17.22
C GLY A 123 4.40 5.99 17.31
N ILE A 124 5.12 6.96 16.75
CA ILE A 124 6.60 6.99 16.78
C ILE A 124 7.19 6.94 18.20
N LYS A 125 6.47 7.43 19.21
CA LYS A 125 6.95 7.41 20.60
C LYS A 125 7.17 6.00 21.18
N SER A 126 6.54 4.97 20.60
CA SER A 126 6.73 3.57 21.00
C SER A 126 7.65 2.79 20.06
N SER A 127 8.30 3.46 19.12
CA SER A 127 9.10 2.86 18.06
C SER A 127 10.33 2.10 18.59
N VAL A 128 11.11 2.73 19.47
CA VAL A 128 12.27 2.12 20.15
C VAL A 128 11.91 0.81 20.85
N LYS A 129 10.71 0.71 21.46
CA LYS A 129 10.28 -0.53 22.12
C LYS A 129 10.16 -1.70 21.15
N GLN A 130 10.03 -1.46 19.85
CA GLN A 130 10.00 -2.49 18.81
C GLN A 130 11.41 -2.93 18.37
N LEU A 131 12.45 -2.16 18.73
CA LEU A 131 13.84 -2.42 18.39
C LEU A 131 14.66 -2.99 19.55
N LYS A 132 14.12 -3.05 20.77
CA LYS A 132 14.84 -3.40 22.01
C LYS A 132 15.66 -4.71 21.96
N ASP A 133 15.28 -5.65 21.10
CA ASP A 133 15.95 -6.95 20.98
C ASP A 133 17.17 -6.88 20.03
N TYR A 134 17.29 -5.78 19.27
CA TYR A 134 18.27 -5.59 18.20
C TYR A 134 19.08 -4.29 18.32
N CYS A 135 18.61 -3.33 19.11
CA CYS A 135 19.20 -2.00 19.23
C CYS A 135 19.30 -1.55 20.68
N ASP A 136 20.08 -0.50 20.91
CA ASP A 136 20.09 0.24 22.17
C ASP A 136 18.75 0.94 22.49
N ASP A 137 18.68 1.62 23.64
CA ASP A 137 17.50 2.34 24.10
C ASP A 137 17.12 3.56 23.24
N GLY A 138 17.94 3.91 22.25
CA GLY A 138 17.77 5.05 21.37
C GLY A 138 17.73 6.41 22.08
N ILE A 139 17.91 7.46 21.29
CA ILE A 139 17.86 8.84 21.73
C ILE A 139 16.99 9.67 20.78
N LYS A 140 16.19 10.58 21.35
CA LYS A 140 15.43 11.53 20.55
C LYS A 140 16.37 12.68 20.11
N LEU A 141 16.62 12.78 18.81
CA LEU A 141 17.54 13.77 18.23
C LEU A 141 16.85 15.11 17.92
N ASP A 142 15.67 15.09 17.30
CA ASP A 142 14.95 16.31 16.89
C ASP A 142 13.43 16.14 17.04
N SER A 143 12.72 17.27 17.04
CA SER A 143 11.27 17.37 17.10
C SER A 143 10.79 18.66 16.44
N ALA A 144 10.19 18.56 15.26
CA ALA A 144 9.58 19.71 14.58
C ALA A 144 8.37 19.26 13.76
N ARG A 145 7.49 20.20 13.37
CA ARG A 145 6.33 19.94 12.49
C ARG A 145 5.43 18.78 12.95
N HIS A 146 5.23 18.66 14.27
CA HIS A 146 4.52 17.55 14.91
C HIS A 146 5.12 16.16 14.69
N CYS A 147 6.36 16.08 14.21
CA CYS A 147 7.14 14.85 14.04
C CYS A 147 8.29 14.78 15.07
N SER A 148 8.82 13.57 15.27
CA SER A 148 10.05 13.33 16.03
C SER A 148 11.06 12.58 15.15
N LEU A 149 12.34 12.80 15.41
CA LEU A 149 13.46 12.00 14.91
C LEU A 149 14.11 11.29 16.10
N ILE A 150 14.22 9.98 16.03
CA ILE A 150 14.85 9.13 17.04
C ILE A 150 15.98 8.38 16.36
N GLN A 151 17.15 8.32 16.99
CA GLN A 151 18.27 7.49 16.54
C GLN A 151 18.48 6.35 17.54
N ALA A 152 18.79 5.17 17.03
CA ALA A 152 19.22 4.02 17.81
C ALA A 152 20.39 3.34 17.10
N THR A 153 21.21 2.60 17.85
CA THR A 153 22.34 1.85 17.30
C THR A 153 21.97 0.38 17.19
N TYR A 154 22.22 -0.24 16.03
CA TYR A 154 21.97 -1.66 15.80
C TYR A 154 23.09 -2.51 16.43
N THR A 155 22.83 -3.07 17.60
CA THR A 155 23.83 -3.74 18.46
C THR A 155 23.78 -5.25 18.39
N HIS A 156 22.67 -5.83 17.94
CA HIS A 156 22.48 -7.28 17.86
C HIS A 156 21.86 -7.67 16.53
N GLN A 157 22.46 -8.68 15.89
CA GLN A 157 22.02 -9.17 14.59
C GLN A 157 20.57 -9.71 14.63
N ALA A 158 19.71 -9.15 13.80
CA ALA A 158 18.37 -9.63 13.55
C ALA A 158 18.40 -10.93 12.72
N PRO A 159 17.42 -11.84 12.93
CA PRO A 159 17.33 -13.07 12.15
C PRO A 159 17.07 -12.78 10.68
N ILE A 160 17.56 -13.65 9.79
CA ILE A 160 17.25 -13.59 8.35
C ILE A 160 15.74 -13.52 8.15
N PHE A 161 15.31 -12.62 7.27
CA PHE A 161 13.91 -12.42 6.96
C PHE A 161 13.31 -13.66 6.27
N ASP A 162 12.29 -14.25 6.89
CA ASP A 162 11.55 -15.38 6.33
C ASP A 162 10.13 -14.93 5.96
N LYS A 163 9.88 -14.84 4.65
CA LYS A 163 8.59 -14.41 4.07
C LYS A 163 7.42 -15.20 4.63
N ASN A 164 7.59 -16.50 4.86
CA ASN A 164 6.50 -17.39 5.25
C ASN A 164 5.98 -17.10 6.66
N LYS A 165 6.82 -16.56 7.56
CA LYS A 165 6.40 -16.18 8.93
C LYS A 165 5.44 -15.00 8.97
N TRP A 166 5.35 -14.24 7.87
CA TRP A 166 4.52 -13.05 7.77
C TRP A 166 3.25 -13.26 6.95
N LEU A 167 3.10 -14.43 6.33
CA LEU A 167 1.89 -14.80 5.61
C LEU A 167 0.84 -15.30 6.60
N LYS A 168 -0.33 -14.64 6.60
CA LYS A 168 -1.52 -15.15 7.29
C LYS A 168 -2.45 -15.79 6.26
N GLN A 169 -2.79 -17.05 6.51
CA GLN A 169 -3.77 -17.80 5.72
C GLN A 169 -5.08 -17.91 6.50
N TYR A 170 -6.20 -17.71 5.82
CA TYR A 170 -7.54 -17.87 6.39
C TYR A 170 -8.54 -18.22 5.29
N GLN A 171 -9.69 -18.75 5.68
CA GLN A 171 -10.77 -19.07 4.75
C GLN A 171 -11.89 -18.04 4.84
N VAL A 172 -12.48 -17.75 3.68
CA VAL A 172 -13.65 -16.89 3.53
C VAL A 172 -14.74 -17.71 2.86
N ASP A 173 -15.93 -17.72 3.49
CA ASP A 173 -17.13 -18.32 2.93
C ASP A 173 -18.09 -17.19 2.50
N ALA A 174 -18.47 -17.15 1.23
CA ALA A 174 -19.48 -16.21 0.72
C ALA A 174 -20.25 -16.82 -0.45
N ALA A 175 -21.58 -16.69 -0.45
CA ALA A 175 -22.47 -17.19 -1.52
C ALA A 175 -22.10 -18.60 -2.02
N ASP A 176 -21.95 -19.54 -1.09
CA ASP A 176 -21.60 -20.95 -1.30
C ASP A 176 -20.22 -21.21 -1.94
N ILE A 177 -19.36 -20.19 -1.99
CA ILE A 177 -17.97 -20.30 -2.45
C ILE A 177 -17.03 -20.15 -1.25
N LYS A 178 -16.10 -21.10 -1.14
CA LYS A 178 -14.99 -21.04 -0.19
C LYS A 178 -13.74 -20.50 -0.88
N LEU A 179 -13.10 -19.52 -0.28
CA LEU A 179 -11.84 -18.95 -0.75
C LEU A 179 -10.74 -19.13 0.28
N ASN A 180 -9.57 -19.59 -0.17
CA ASN A 180 -8.35 -19.55 0.62
C ASN A 180 -7.67 -18.20 0.40
N VAL A 181 -7.57 -17.38 1.44
CA VAL A 181 -6.98 -16.04 1.36
C VAL A 181 -5.62 -16.04 2.04
N ILE A 182 -4.63 -15.49 1.35
CA ILE A 182 -3.27 -15.32 1.84
C ILE A 182 -2.99 -13.82 1.89
N SER A 183 -2.53 -13.32 3.04
CA SER A 183 -2.30 -11.88 3.23
C SER A 183 -1.04 -11.58 4.01
N LEU A 184 -0.37 -10.49 3.63
CA LEU A 184 0.74 -9.88 4.36
C LEU A 184 0.21 -8.83 5.37
N PRO A 185 1.00 -8.49 6.40
CA PRO A 185 0.56 -7.57 7.45
C PRO A 185 0.34 -6.15 6.92
N GLY A 186 -0.71 -5.49 7.40
CA GLY A 186 -1.03 -4.12 7.00
C GLY A 186 -1.81 -3.98 5.70
N VAL A 187 -2.10 -5.07 4.99
CA VAL A 187 -3.10 -5.10 3.90
C VAL A 187 -4.51 -4.99 4.51
N PHE A 188 -5.44 -4.33 3.81
CA PHE A 188 -6.82 -4.17 4.27
C PHE A 188 -7.45 -5.52 4.65
N SER A 189 -8.11 -5.55 5.80
CA SER A 189 -8.74 -6.75 6.38
C SER A 189 -7.80 -7.95 6.53
N HIS A 190 -6.54 -7.69 6.89
CA HIS A 190 -5.56 -8.74 7.18
C HIS A 190 -6.11 -9.76 8.19
N GLY A 191 -6.47 -10.94 7.68
CA GLY A 191 -6.88 -12.09 8.47
C GLY A 191 -8.36 -12.23 8.79
N GLU A 192 -9.25 -11.36 8.29
CA GLU A 192 -10.71 -11.48 8.41
C GLU A 192 -11.39 -10.92 7.15
N LEU A 193 -12.66 -11.26 6.89
CA LEU A 193 -13.41 -10.69 5.77
C LEU A 193 -14.06 -9.37 6.20
N ASP A 194 -13.87 -8.30 5.42
CA ASP A 194 -14.62 -7.06 5.60
C ASP A 194 -16.12 -7.26 5.35
N LEU A 195 -16.97 -6.72 6.22
CA LEU A 195 -18.43 -6.84 6.08
C LEU A 195 -18.97 -6.16 4.81
N GLY A 196 -18.32 -5.09 4.35
CA GLY A 196 -18.65 -4.45 3.08
C GLY A 196 -18.30 -5.37 1.91
N THR A 197 -17.08 -5.93 1.90
CA THR A 197 -16.70 -6.95 0.91
C THR A 197 -17.65 -8.14 0.94
N GLN A 198 -18.03 -8.65 2.12
CA GLN A 198 -18.99 -9.75 2.23
C GLN A 198 -20.31 -9.43 1.52
N LEU A 199 -20.91 -8.28 1.84
CA LEU A 199 -22.15 -7.82 1.21
C LEU A 199 -22.00 -7.76 -0.31
N LEU A 200 -20.84 -7.28 -0.80
CA LEU A 200 -20.53 -7.21 -2.23
C LEU A 200 -20.48 -8.58 -2.89
N LEU A 201 -19.82 -9.57 -2.27
CA LEU A 201 -19.71 -10.93 -2.81
C LEU A 201 -21.09 -11.61 -2.91
N GLU A 202 -21.93 -11.45 -1.88
CA GLU A 202 -23.31 -11.95 -1.83
C GLU A 202 -24.19 -11.33 -2.92
N ASN A 203 -23.89 -10.10 -3.36
CA ASN A 203 -24.70 -9.32 -4.30
C ASN A 203 -24.00 -9.04 -5.64
N ILE A 204 -22.93 -9.78 -5.97
CA ILE A 204 -22.17 -9.52 -7.21
C ILE A 204 -22.99 -9.79 -8.48
N GLY A 205 -24.05 -10.60 -8.36
CA GLY A 205 -24.95 -10.95 -9.46
C GLY A 205 -24.27 -11.77 -10.57
N HIS A 206 -24.74 -11.58 -11.81
CA HIS A 206 -24.12 -12.17 -13.01
C HIS A 206 -23.03 -11.26 -13.58
N VAL A 207 -21.76 -11.58 -13.32
CA VAL A 207 -20.60 -10.98 -13.98
C VAL A 207 -20.48 -11.60 -15.37
N LYS A 208 -20.59 -10.85 -16.47
CA LYS A 208 -20.50 -11.39 -17.87
C LYS A 208 -19.11 -12.02 -18.14
N MET A 209 -18.98 -12.93 -19.12
CA MET A 209 -17.66 -13.43 -19.61
C MET A 209 -16.84 -12.33 -20.31
N LYS A 210 -16.54 -11.24 -19.62
CA LYS A 210 -15.83 -10.08 -20.18
C LYS A 210 -14.84 -9.56 -19.16
N ARG A 211 -13.83 -8.86 -19.69
CA ARG A 211 -12.72 -8.31 -18.92
C ARG A 211 -13.20 -7.50 -17.71
N THR A 212 -12.73 -7.87 -16.51
CA THR A 212 -13.13 -7.30 -15.22
C THR A 212 -11.91 -6.79 -14.45
N LEU A 213 -12.04 -5.62 -13.83
CA LEU A 213 -11.03 -5.01 -12.98
C LEU A 213 -11.48 -5.03 -11.52
N ASP A 214 -10.64 -5.57 -10.63
CA ASP A 214 -10.71 -5.38 -9.17
C ASP A 214 -9.76 -4.23 -8.80
N PHE A 215 -10.34 -3.08 -8.48
CA PHE A 215 -9.61 -1.84 -8.23
C PHE A 215 -9.42 -1.60 -6.73
N GLY A 216 -8.17 -1.45 -6.28
CA GLY A 216 -7.85 -1.46 -4.86
C GLY A 216 -8.07 -2.86 -4.28
N CYS A 217 -7.42 -3.85 -4.90
CA CYS A 217 -7.76 -5.25 -4.72
C CYS A 217 -7.43 -5.79 -3.32
N GLY A 218 -6.58 -5.11 -2.53
CA GLY A 218 -6.18 -5.59 -1.21
C GLY A 218 -5.59 -6.99 -1.28
N SER A 219 -6.11 -7.95 -0.51
CA SER A 219 -5.69 -9.35 -0.58
C SER A 219 -6.27 -10.13 -1.77
N GLY A 220 -6.95 -9.48 -2.71
CA GLY A 220 -7.47 -10.09 -3.94
C GLY A 220 -8.73 -10.94 -3.74
N VAL A 221 -9.47 -10.73 -2.65
CA VAL A 221 -10.70 -11.49 -2.33
C VAL A 221 -11.76 -11.34 -3.41
N ILE A 222 -12.02 -10.11 -3.87
CA ILE A 222 -13.07 -9.83 -4.88
C ILE A 222 -12.70 -10.48 -6.21
N GLY A 223 -11.49 -10.23 -6.72
CA GLY A 223 -11.01 -10.83 -7.96
C GLY A 223 -10.99 -12.37 -7.92
N SER A 224 -10.53 -12.96 -6.82
CA SER A 224 -10.51 -14.42 -6.65
C SER A 224 -11.91 -15.01 -6.59
N PHE A 225 -12.83 -14.37 -5.88
CA PHE A 225 -14.24 -14.77 -5.85
C PHE A 225 -14.86 -14.82 -7.24
N ILE A 226 -14.66 -13.77 -8.04
CA ILE A 226 -15.19 -13.69 -9.40
C ILE A 226 -14.59 -14.80 -10.27
N GLY A 227 -13.29 -15.04 -10.14
CA GLY A 227 -12.58 -16.08 -10.90
C GLY A 227 -13.06 -17.49 -10.58
N VAL A 228 -13.32 -17.79 -9.30
CA VAL A 228 -13.90 -19.08 -8.88
C VAL A 228 -15.35 -19.20 -9.35
N LYS A 229 -16.16 -18.15 -9.16
CA LYS A 229 -17.57 -18.14 -9.57
C LYS A 229 -17.73 -18.27 -11.08
N ARG A 230 -16.75 -17.81 -11.86
CA ARG A 230 -16.82 -17.80 -13.32
C ARG A 230 -15.43 -17.95 -13.96
N ALA A 231 -15.03 -19.20 -14.14
CA ALA A 231 -13.79 -19.57 -14.79
C ALA A 231 -13.68 -19.01 -16.22
N GLY A 232 -12.46 -18.61 -16.62
CA GLY A 232 -12.15 -18.12 -17.97
C GLY A 232 -12.45 -16.64 -18.22
N ILE A 233 -12.86 -15.88 -17.22
CA ILE A 233 -12.95 -14.42 -17.32
C ILE A 233 -11.55 -13.81 -17.26
N PRO A 234 -11.21 -12.85 -18.15
CA PRO A 234 -10.01 -12.03 -17.96
C PRO A 234 -10.20 -11.12 -16.75
N ILE A 235 -9.50 -11.39 -15.65
CA ILE A 235 -9.54 -10.60 -14.42
C ILE A 235 -8.20 -9.92 -14.20
N GLU A 236 -8.25 -8.63 -13.90
CA GLU A 236 -7.10 -7.83 -13.54
C GLU A 236 -7.33 -7.24 -12.16
N LEU A 237 -6.28 -7.23 -11.34
CA LEU A 237 -6.31 -6.75 -9.97
C LEU A 237 -5.22 -5.69 -9.85
N VAL A 238 -5.59 -4.51 -9.37
CA VAL A 238 -4.64 -3.42 -9.16
C VAL A 238 -4.72 -2.90 -7.75
N ASP A 239 -3.56 -2.53 -7.21
CA ASP A 239 -3.45 -1.82 -5.95
C ASP A 239 -2.24 -0.89 -6.00
N ILE A 240 -2.20 0.09 -5.11
CA ILE A 240 -1.05 0.98 -4.92
C ILE A 240 -0.01 0.34 -3.99
N ASP A 241 -0.43 -0.65 -3.20
CA ASP A 241 0.35 -1.26 -2.14
C ASP A 241 1.00 -2.59 -2.59
N ALA A 242 2.32 -2.65 -2.54
CA ALA A 242 3.08 -3.84 -2.88
C ALA A 242 2.70 -5.07 -2.03
N LEU A 243 2.35 -4.87 -0.75
CA LEU A 243 1.91 -5.97 0.10
C LEU A 243 0.54 -6.50 -0.33
N ALA A 244 -0.35 -5.63 -0.82
CA ALA A 244 -1.64 -6.01 -1.37
C ALA A 244 -1.46 -6.80 -2.67
N ILE A 245 -0.60 -6.31 -3.58
CA ILE A 245 -0.28 -6.99 -4.86
C ILE A 245 0.25 -8.41 -4.62
N GLU A 246 1.19 -8.58 -3.69
CA GLU A 246 1.70 -9.91 -3.33
C GLU A 246 0.61 -10.79 -2.71
N SER A 247 -0.20 -10.23 -1.80
CA SER A 247 -1.31 -10.95 -1.17
C SER A 247 -2.37 -11.41 -2.17
N ALA A 248 -2.74 -10.55 -3.12
CA ALA A 248 -3.67 -10.86 -4.19
C ALA A 248 -3.11 -11.93 -5.15
N THR A 249 -1.82 -11.85 -5.47
CA THR A 249 -1.13 -12.85 -6.30
C THR A 249 -1.17 -14.23 -5.64
N LEU A 250 -0.81 -14.30 -4.35
CA LEU A 250 -0.84 -15.54 -3.57
C LEU A 250 -2.27 -16.08 -3.39
N THR A 251 -3.25 -15.19 -3.21
CA THR A 251 -4.66 -15.58 -3.06
C THR A 251 -5.25 -16.13 -4.36
N LEU A 252 -4.95 -15.53 -5.52
CA LEU A 252 -5.35 -16.10 -6.82
C LEU A 252 -4.77 -17.50 -7.02
N ALA A 253 -3.47 -17.66 -6.73
CA ALA A 253 -2.79 -18.95 -6.84
C ALA A 253 -3.40 -20.00 -5.90
N ALA A 254 -3.71 -19.64 -4.65
CA ALA A 254 -4.32 -20.54 -3.66
C ALA A 254 -5.74 -21.01 -4.03
N ASN A 255 -6.40 -20.35 -4.99
CA ASN A 255 -7.73 -20.70 -5.49
C ASN A 255 -7.74 -21.18 -6.95
N ASN A 256 -6.56 -21.42 -7.55
CA ASN A 256 -6.41 -21.80 -8.96
C ASN A 256 -7.07 -20.83 -9.95
N VAL A 257 -7.08 -19.54 -9.62
CA VAL A 257 -7.63 -18.50 -10.48
C VAL A 257 -6.50 -17.86 -11.28
N GLN A 258 -6.67 -17.78 -12.60
CA GLN A 258 -5.79 -17.00 -13.46
C GLN A 258 -6.23 -15.54 -13.47
N GLY A 259 -5.29 -14.63 -13.24
CA GLY A 259 -5.53 -13.19 -13.29
C GLY A 259 -4.21 -12.43 -13.36
N LYS A 260 -4.27 -11.17 -13.80
CA LYS A 260 -3.09 -10.29 -13.84
C LYS A 260 -3.13 -9.38 -12.61
N VAL A 261 -2.11 -9.44 -11.77
CA VAL A 261 -1.96 -8.54 -10.61
C VAL A 261 -0.78 -7.61 -10.86
N TYR A 262 -0.97 -6.30 -10.70
CA TYR A 262 0.09 -5.33 -10.94
C TYR A 262 -0.18 -4.00 -10.21
N PRO A 263 0.87 -3.21 -9.91
CA PRO A 263 0.70 -1.91 -9.29
C PRO A 263 0.04 -0.89 -10.22
N SER A 264 -0.80 -0.01 -9.66
CA SER A 264 -1.34 1.14 -10.38
C SER A 264 -1.68 2.29 -9.42
N ASP A 265 -1.30 3.51 -9.77
CA ASP A 265 -1.77 4.73 -9.10
C ASP A 265 -3.11 5.16 -9.71
N GLY A 266 -4.19 4.67 -9.13
CA GLY A 266 -5.50 4.75 -9.73
C GLY A 266 -5.54 4.02 -11.07
N PHE A 267 -5.80 4.76 -12.16
CA PHE A 267 -5.89 4.19 -13.52
C PHE A 267 -4.64 4.39 -14.39
N SER A 268 -3.52 4.86 -13.83
CA SER A 268 -2.31 5.23 -14.60
C SER A 268 -1.67 4.07 -15.37
N ASP A 269 -1.64 2.87 -14.79
CA ASP A 269 -0.93 1.70 -15.35
C ASP A 269 -1.90 0.73 -16.03
N ILE A 270 -3.14 1.15 -16.21
CA ILE A 270 -4.21 0.36 -16.80
C ILE A 270 -4.25 0.61 -18.31
N THR A 271 -4.35 -0.48 -19.08
CA THR A 271 -4.44 -0.44 -20.54
C THR A 271 -5.78 -0.98 -21.02
N GLY A 272 -6.39 -0.34 -22.02
CA GLY A 272 -7.68 -0.76 -22.59
C GLY A 272 -8.87 -0.58 -21.64
N LYS A 273 -10.05 -1.02 -22.10
CA LYS A 273 -11.32 -0.85 -21.38
C LYS A 273 -11.79 -2.16 -20.72
N PHE A 274 -12.64 -2.02 -19.70
CA PHE A 274 -13.24 -3.12 -18.94
C PHE A 274 -14.75 -3.15 -19.12
N ALA A 275 -15.33 -4.35 -19.11
CA ALA A 275 -16.78 -4.48 -19.04
C ALA A 275 -17.29 -4.21 -17.62
N THR A 276 -16.46 -4.49 -16.61
CA THR A 276 -16.81 -4.27 -15.21
C THR A 276 -15.60 -3.79 -14.43
N ILE A 277 -15.77 -2.73 -13.64
CA ILE A 277 -14.84 -2.30 -12.59
C ILE A 277 -15.55 -2.52 -11.26
N ILE A 278 -14.91 -3.25 -10.35
CA ILE A 278 -15.44 -3.56 -9.01
C ILE A 278 -14.45 -3.06 -7.97
N SER A 279 -14.94 -2.50 -6.87
CA SER A 279 -14.09 -2.00 -5.79
C SER A 279 -14.79 -1.95 -4.43
N ASN A 280 -14.01 -2.14 -3.37
CA ASN A 280 -14.33 -1.68 -2.02
C ASN A 280 -13.34 -0.56 -1.66
N PRO A 281 -13.59 0.69 -2.09
CA PRO A 281 -12.61 1.76 -1.97
C PRO A 281 -12.34 2.13 -0.50
N PRO A 282 -11.09 2.50 -0.15
CA PRO A 282 -10.76 2.92 1.21
C PRO A 282 -11.54 4.18 1.61
N PHE A 283 -11.98 4.24 2.87
CA PHE A 283 -12.79 5.33 3.41
C PHE A 283 -12.05 6.24 4.40
N HIS A 284 -10.80 5.90 4.75
CA HIS A 284 -9.99 6.64 5.73
C HIS A 284 -8.54 6.80 5.28
N THR A 285 -8.16 8.02 4.88
CA THR A 285 -6.77 8.48 4.79
C THR A 285 -6.49 9.57 5.83
N GLY A 286 -7.05 9.46 7.05
CA GLY A 286 -6.79 10.41 8.14
C GLY A 286 -7.97 10.66 9.08
N ILE A 287 -7.87 11.72 9.91
CA ILE A 287 -8.88 12.16 10.89
C ILE A 287 -10.10 12.82 10.19
N ARG A 288 -10.01 13.10 8.88
CA ARG A 288 -11.11 13.60 8.05
C ARG A 288 -11.38 12.63 6.91
N THR A 289 -12.65 12.44 6.57
CA THR A 289 -13.06 11.75 5.35
C THR A 289 -12.55 12.54 4.15
N ASP A 290 -11.49 12.05 3.52
CA ASP A 290 -10.97 12.61 2.28
C ASP A 290 -11.77 12.02 1.11
N TYR A 291 -12.61 12.84 0.50
CA TYR A 291 -13.43 12.44 -0.64
C TYR A 291 -12.66 12.53 -1.97
N THR A 292 -11.46 13.11 -2.00
CA THR A 292 -10.74 13.38 -3.24
C THR A 292 -10.39 12.10 -4.00
N VAL A 293 -9.89 11.08 -3.30
CA VAL A 293 -9.52 9.79 -3.91
C VAL A 293 -10.75 9.05 -4.44
N PRO A 294 -11.84 8.83 -3.67
CA PRO A 294 -13.07 8.25 -4.21
C PRO A 294 -13.69 9.07 -5.36
N GLU A 295 -13.64 10.40 -5.31
CA GLU A 295 -14.18 11.27 -6.36
C GLU A 295 -13.36 11.16 -7.66
N GLN A 296 -12.03 11.19 -7.57
CA GLN A 296 -11.14 10.98 -8.72
C GLN A 296 -11.34 9.60 -9.34
N PHE A 297 -11.49 8.57 -8.52
CA PHE A 297 -11.81 7.21 -8.98
C PHE A 297 -13.13 7.18 -9.76
N MET A 298 -14.23 7.66 -9.17
CA MET A 298 -15.56 7.60 -9.80
C MET A 298 -15.66 8.48 -11.04
N SER A 299 -15.02 9.65 -11.05
CA SER A 299 -15.01 10.54 -12.22
C SER A 299 -14.17 10.01 -13.39
N SER A 300 -13.15 9.20 -13.11
CA SER A 300 -12.26 8.63 -14.13
C SER A 300 -12.73 7.26 -14.65
N ALA A 301 -13.47 6.49 -13.84
CA ALA A 301 -13.93 5.16 -14.17
C ALA A 301 -14.70 5.04 -15.51
N PRO A 302 -15.58 5.97 -15.91
CA PRO A 302 -16.27 5.90 -17.20
C PRO A 302 -15.32 5.79 -18.41
N LYS A 303 -14.15 6.44 -18.36
CA LYS A 303 -13.16 6.41 -19.45
C LYS A 303 -12.53 5.02 -19.61
N GLN A 304 -12.52 4.23 -18.54
CA GLN A 304 -11.95 2.89 -18.48
C GLN A 304 -13.00 1.79 -18.70
N LEU A 305 -14.26 2.16 -18.89
CA LEU A 305 -15.34 1.23 -19.18
C LEU A 305 -15.61 1.14 -20.70
N MET A 306 -15.95 -0.07 -21.14
CA MET A 306 -16.56 -0.33 -22.44
C MET A 306 -17.96 0.30 -22.50
N ASP A 307 -18.51 0.48 -23.70
CA ASP A 307 -19.88 0.95 -23.86
C ASP A 307 -20.87 -0.02 -23.19
N GLY A 308 -21.77 0.52 -22.36
CA GLY A 308 -22.65 -0.27 -21.50
C GLY A 308 -21.92 -1.05 -20.38
N GLY A 309 -20.66 -0.68 -20.10
CA GLY A 309 -19.85 -1.20 -19.01
C GLY A 309 -20.37 -0.71 -17.65
N GLN A 310 -19.87 -1.35 -16.59
CA GLN A 310 -20.41 -1.17 -15.25
C GLN A 310 -19.33 -0.89 -14.20
N LEU A 311 -19.55 0.13 -13.37
CA LEU A 311 -18.86 0.29 -12.09
C LEU A 311 -19.74 -0.31 -10.98
N ARG A 312 -19.18 -1.14 -10.11
CA ARG A 312 -19.86 -1.68 -8.93
C ARG A 312 -19.00 -1.45 -7.68
N ILE A 313 -19.56 -0.71 -6.72
CA ILE A 313 -18.84 -0.37 -5.49
C ILE A 313 -19.67 -0.71 -4.27
N VAL A 314 -19.01 -1.19 -3.22
CA VAL A 314 -19.57 -1.18 -1.87
C VAL A 314 -19.01 0.02 -1.11
N ALA A 315 -19.85 0.68 -0.33
CA ALA A 315 -19.47 1.84 0.46
C ALA A 315 -20.18 1.85 1.81
N ASN A 316 -19.56 2.48 2.81
CA ASN A 316 -20.26 2.80 4.05
C ASN A 316 -21.48 3.68 3.77
N LYS A 317 -22.60 3.43 4.47
CA LYS A 317 -23.90 4.08 4.25
C LYS A 317 -23.84 5.61 4.29
N PHE A 318 -23.03 6.16 5.18
CA PHE A 318 -22.88 7.62 5.38
C PHE A 318 -22.11 8.33 4.25
N LEU A 319 -21.37 7.60 3.40
CA LEU A 319 -20.63 8.19 2.28
C LEU A 319 -21.57 8.56 1.15
N ARG A 320 -21.55 9.82 0.71
CA ARG A 320 -22.47 10.33 -0.32
C ARG A 320 -21.86 10.23 -1.72
N TYR A 321 -21.76 9.02 -2.25
CA TYR A 321 -21.18 8.75 -3.58
C TYR A 321 -22.17 8.95 -4.73
N GLU A 322 -23.47 8.89 -4.45
CA GLU A 322 -24.53 9.01 -5.46
C GLU A 322 -24.42 10.29 -6.30
N PRO A 323 -24.25 11.49 -5.73
CA PRO A 323 -24.14 12.72 -6.54
C PRO A 323 -22.91 12.75 -7.44
N ILE A 324 -21.82 12.10 -7.02
CA ILE A 324 -20.60 11.99 -7.83
C ILE A 324 -20.88 11.05 -9.01
N ILE A 325 -21.48 9.89 -8.74
CA ILE A 325 -21.76 8.90 -9.77
C ILE A 325 -22.78 9.44 -10.79
N GLU A 326 -23.88 10.05 -10.35
CA GLU A 326 -24.91 10.63 -11.21
C GLU A 326 -24.37 11.72 -12.15
N LYS A 327 -23.28 12.39 -11.76
CA LYS A 327 -22.61 13.39 -12.60
C LYS A 327 -21.85 12.77 -13.78
N TYR A 328 -21.32 11.56 -13.65
CA TYR A 328 -20.38 10.96 -14.62
C TYR A 328 -20.90 9.69 -15.31
N PHE A 329 -21.99 9.10 -14.83
CA PHE A 329 -22.59 7.88 -15.36
C PHE A 329 -24.02 8.12 -15.86
N ALA A 330 -24.44 7.39 -16.88
CA ALA A 330 -25.77 7.52 -17.48
C ALA A 330 -26.88 6.96 -16.58
N LYS A 331 -26.58 5.93 -15.79
CA LYS A 331 -27.54 5.30 -14.87
C LYS A 331 -26.88 4.86 -13.58
N LEU A 332 -27.52 5.16 -12.46
CA LEU A 332 -27.19 4.66 -11.13
C LEU A 332 -28.29 3.73 -10.62
N GLU A 333 -27.89 2.64 -9.96
CA GLU A 333 -28.75 1.64 -9.34
C GLU A 333 -28.22 1.30 -7.94
N LEU A 334 -29.12 1.31 -6.95
CA LEU A 334 -28.86 0.81 -5.61
C LEU A 334 -29.15 -0.69 -5.59
N VAL A 335 -28.10 -1.51 -5.51
CA VAL A 335 -28.20 -2.98 -5.60
C VAL A 335 -28.56 -3.61 -4.26
N ALA A 336 -27.95 -3.09 -3.19
CA ALA A 336 -28.21 -3.52 -1.83
C ALA A 336 -28.08 -2.32 -0.88
N ASP A 337 -28.86 -2.34 0.18
CA ASP A 337 -28.87 -1.28 1.19
C ASP A 337 -29.07 -1.88 2.59
N THR A 338 -28.11 -1.64 3.47
CA THR A 338 -28.12 -2.13 4.85
C THR A 338 -27.93 -0.96 5.81
N THR A 339 -27.97 -1.23 7.11
CA THR A 339 -27.72 -0.21 8.14
C THR A 339 -26.29 0.34 8.11
N LYS A 340 -25.32 -0.43 7.61
CA LYS A 340 -23.89 -0.07 7.62
C LYS A 340 -23.33 0.23 6.24
N PHE A 341 -23.76 -0.50 5.21
CA PHE A 341 -23.20 -0.46 3.86
C PHE A 341 -24.28 -0.38 2.80
N LYS A 342 -23.90 0.13 1.63
CA LYS A 342 -24.70 0.11 0.40
C LYS A 342 -23.86 -0.34 -0.79
N ILE A 343 -24.50 -0.96 -1.77
CA ILE A 343 -23.87 -1.30 -3.05
C ILE A 343 -24.47 -0.43 -4.14
N LEU A 344 -23.60 0.34 -4.79
CA LEU A 344 -23.94 1.19 -5.91
C LEU A 344 -23.43 0.57 -7.21
N SER A 345 -24.27 0.62 -8.24
CA SER A 345 -23.99 0.09 -9.57
C SER A 345 -24.27 1.17 -10.60
N ALA A 346 -23.25 1.57 -11.33
CA ALA A 346 -23.33 2.65 -12.32
C ALA A 346 -22.99 2.14 -13.73
N ARG A 347 -23.67 2.64 -14.76
CA ARG A 347 -23.43 2.25 -16.17
C ARG A 347 -23.14 3.47 -17.05
N THR A 348 -22.20 3.31 -17.97
CA THR A 348 -21.85 4.29 -19.02
C THR A 348 -22.86 4.30 -20.14
#